data_AF-A0A833PD22-F1
#
_entry.id   AF-A0A833PD22-F1
#
_cell.length_a   1.000
_cell.length_b   1.000
_cell.length_c   1.000
_cell.angle_alpha   90.00
_cell.angle_beta   90.00
_cell.angle_gamma   90.00
#
_symmetry.space_group_name_H-M   'P 1'
#
loop_
_entity.id
_entity.type
_entity.pdbx_description
1 polymer ?
#
loop_
_entity_poly.entity_id
_entity_poly.type
_entity_poly.pdbx_seq_one_letter_code
_entity_poly.pdbx_strand_id
1 'polypeptide(L)'
;MINQIFTPLISTFWWLVLVLIIITLIKFFKPFLKGKLGEFAVSTHVKLYLDKQNYSLLNDCTLLDEQNQTTQIDHILLSPFGIFVIETKNYKGWISGSERQKN
;
A
#
# COMPACT_ATOMS: atom_id res chain seq x y z
N MET A 1 -19.29 43.61 -21.24
CA MET A 1 -19.54 43.73 -19.78
C MET A 1 -19.32 42.43 -19.03
N ILE A 2 -19.97 41.31 -19.38
CA ILE A 2 -19.79 40.01 -18.70
C ILE A 2 -18.31 39.62 -18.56
N ASN A 3 -17.56 39.60 -19.66
CA ASN A 3 -16.14 39.21 -19.61
C ASN A 3 -15.28 40.10 -18.69
N GLN A 4 -15.58 41.40 -18.58
CA GLN A 4 -14.81 42.32 -17.73
C GLN A 4 -14.98 42.03 -16.24
N ILE A 5 -16.07 41.38 -15.84
CA ILE A 5 -16.33 40.96 -14.46
C ILE A 5 -15.69 39.59 -14.19
N PHE A 6 -15.79 38.65 -15.14
CA PHE A 6 -15.30 37.28 -14.94
C PHE A 6 -13.78 37.13 -15.02
N THR A 7 -13.09 37.91 -15.86
CA THR A 7 -11.62 37.81 -15.99
C THR A 7 -10.86 38.09 -14.69
N PRO A 8 -11.12 39.19 -13.93
CA PRO A 8 -10.44 39.41 -12.66
C PRO A 8 -10.81 38.35 -11.61
N LEU A 9 -12.08 37.90 -11.58
CA LEU A 9 -12.50 36.82 -10.69
C LEU A 9 -11.72 35.52 -10.95
N ILE A 10 -11.65 35.08 -12.19
CA ILE A 10 -10.90 33.87 -12.56
C ILE A 10 -9.42 34.03 -12.24
N SER A 11 -8.83 35.20 -12.51
CA SER A 11 -7.43 35.49 -12.18
C SER A 11 -7.15 35.42 -10.67
N THR A 12 -8.05 35.94 -9.83
CA THR A 12 -7.92 35.89 -8.37
C THR A 12 -8.10 34.48 -7.80
N PHE A 13 -8.95 33.64 -8.41
CA PHE A 13 -9.33 32.33 -7.87
C PHE A 13 -8.75 31.11 -8.60
N TRP A 14 -7.95 31.29 -9.66
CA TRP A 14 -7.35 30.19 -10.41
C TRP A 14 -6.57 29.20 -9.54
N TRP A 15 -5.91 29.68 -8.49
CA TRP A 15 -5.15 28.84 -7.54
C TRP A 15 -6.02 27.80 -6.82
N LEU A 16 -7.34 28.01 -6.68
CA LEU A 16 -8.26 27.01 -6.12
C LEU A 16 -8.30 25.74 -6.98
N VAL A 17 -8.15 25.86 -8.30
CA VAL A 17 -8.06 24.72 -9.21
C VAL A 17 -6.80 23.91 -8.91
N LEU A 18 -5.66 24.56 -8.69
CA LEU A 18 -4.41 23.89 -8.31
C LEU A 18 -4.54 23.18 -6.95
N VAL A 19 -5.16 23.82 -5.95
CA VAL A 19 -5.40 23.20 -4.65
C VAL A 19 -6.30 21.97 -4.76
N LEU A 20 -7.36 22.05 -5.56
CA LEU A 20 -8.24 20.90 -5.82
C LEU A 20 -7.47 19.74 -6.47
N ILE A 21 -6.63 20.02 -7.46
CA ILE A 21 -5.76 19.02 -8.11
C ILE A 21 -4.82 18.36 -7.09
N ILE A 22 -4.21 19.16 -6.20
CA ILE A 22 -3.32 18.61 -5.16
C ILE A 22 -4.09 17.70 -4.21
N ILE A 23 -5.28 18.12 -3.75
CA ILE A 23 -6.11 17.32 -2.84
C ILE A 23 -6.53 16.00 -3.49
N THR A 24 -6.93 16.01 -4.78
CA THR A 24 -7.33 14.79 -5.49
C THR A 24 -6.14 13.84 -5.67
N LEU A 25 -4.97 14.37 -6.04
CA LEU A 25 -3.73 13.58 -6.13
C LEU A 25 -3.38 12.94 -4.79
N ILE A 26 -3.41 13.70 -3.69
CA ILE A 26 -3.13 13.15 -2.34
C ILE A 26 -4.09 12.00 -2.02
N LYS A 27 -5.39 12.18 -2.25
CA LYS A 27 -6.40 11.14 -2.00
C LYS A 27 -6.16 9.90 -2.86
N PHE A 28 -5.77 10.10 -4.12
CA PHE A 28 -5.51 9.04 -5.08
C PHE A 28 -4.30 8.18 -4.68
N PHE A 29 -3.19 8.80 -4.25
CA PHE A 29 -1.97 8.07 -3.86
C PHE A 29 -2.01 7.49 -2.44
N LYS A 30 -2.86 8.03 -1.56
CA LYS A 30 -2.98 7.59 -0.16
C LYS A 30 -3.07 6.07 0.06
N PRO A 31 -3.92 5.29 -0.64
CA PRO A 31 -4.01 3.83 -0.42
C PRO A 31 -2.69 3.12 -0.72
N PHE A 32 -2.01 3.50 -1.81
CA PHE A 32 -0.71 2.94 -2.19
C PHE A 32 0.36 3.21 -1.13
N LEU A 33 0.45 4.46 -0.64
CA LEU A 33 1.40 4.80 0.43
C LEU A 33 1.10 4.03 1.71
N LYS A 34 -0.17 3.83 2.06
CA LYS A 34 -0.56 3.05 3.24
C LYS A 34 -0.12 1.60 3.15
N GLY A 35 -0.28 0.94 2.00
CA GLY A 35 0.19 -0.42 1.78
C GLY A 35 1.69 -0.55 2.07
N LYS A 36 2.50 0.25 1.38
CA LYS A 36 3.96 0.27 1.54
C LYS A 36 4.43 0.58 2.96
N LEU A 37 3.76 1.50 3.66
CA LEU A 37 4.09 1.79 5.06
C LEU A 37 3.81 0.60 5.99
N GLY A 38 2.78 -0.20 5.69
CA GLY A 38 2.50 -1.43 6.42
C GLY A 38 3.62 -2.45 6.23
N GLU A 39 3.95 -2.78 4.97
CA GLU A 39 5.00 -3.74 4.62
C GLU A 39 6.36 -3.33 5.21
N PHE A 40 6.67 -2.03 5.11
CA PHE A 40 7.88 -1.47 5.70
C PHE A 40 7.91 -1.64 7.22
N ALA A 41 6.79 -1.42 7.91
CA ALA A 41 6.70 -1.62 9.36
C ALA A 41 6.98 -3.07 9.72
N VAL A 42 6.38 -4.05 9.04
CA VAL A 42 6.61 -5.49 9.30
C VAL A 42 8.10 -5.84 9.09
N SER A 43 8.68 -5.46 7.97
CA SER A 43 10.10 -5.71 7.67
C SER A 43 11.03 -5.09 8.72
N THR A 44 10.69 -3.91 9.21
CA THR A 44 11.45 -3.22 10.27
C THR A 44 11.35 -3.95 11.60
N HIS A 45 10.15 -4.40 12.00
CA HIS A 45 9.96 -5.15 13.25
C HIS A 45 10.75 -6.46 13.23
N VAL A 46 10.70 -7.22 12.14
CA VAL A 46 11.48 -8.45 12.00
C VAL A 46 12.98 -8.18 12.18
N LYS A 47 13.50 -7.13 11.53
CA LYS A 47 14.93 -6.77 11.63
C LYS A 47 15.34 -6.26 13.02
N LEU A 48 14.41 -5.68 13.77
CA LEU A 48 14.66 -5.16 15.12
C LEU A 48 14.62 -6.25 16.19
N TYR A 49 13.71 -7.21 16.06
CA TYR A 49 13.41 -8.17 17.13
C TYR A 49 13.92 -9.59 16.87
N LEU A 50 14.22 -9.96 15.63
CA LEU A 50 14.71 -11.30 15.28
C LEU A 50 16.19 -11.25 14.88
N ASP A 51 16.96 -12.24 15.33
CA ASP A 51 18.37 -12.33 15.01
C ASP A 51 18.59 -12.76 13.56
N LYS A 52 19.58 -12.18 12.88
CA LYS A 52 19.83 -12.46 11.46
C LYS A 52 20.55 -13.79 11.20
N GLN A 53 21.04 -14.48 12.23
CA GLN A 53 21.76 -15.75 12.05
C GLN A 53 20.76 -16.89 11.87
N ASN A 54 19.66 -16.86 12.63
CA ASN A 54 18.63 -17.88 12.62
C ASN A 54 17.42 -17.50 11.78
N TYR A 55 17.18 -16.19 11.56
CA TYR A 55 16.03 -15.70 10.80
C TYR A 55 16.45 -14.98 9.53
N SER A 56 15.75 -15.30 8.44
CA SER A 56 15.91 -14.64 7.15
C SER A 56 14.56 -14.19 6.61
N LEU A 57 14.47 -12.93 6.21
CA LEU A 57 13.24 -12.33 5.70
C LEU A 57 13.40 -12.02 4.21
N LEU A 58 12.54 -12.63 3.39
CA LEU A 58 12.38 -12.32 1.98
C LEU A 58 11.12 -11.46 1.83
N ASN A 59 11.24 -10.31 1.15
CA ASN A 59 10.10 -9.41 0.92
C ASN A 59 9.75 -9.41 -0.57
N ASP A 60 8.48 -9.12 -0.89
CA ASP A 60 7.99 -8.91 -2.26
C ASP A 60 8.30 -10.09 -3.19
N CYS A 61 8.02 -11.31 -2.74
CA CYS A 61 8.32 -12.53 -3.47
C CYS A 61 7.21 -12.83 -4.48
N THR A 62 7.52 -12.70 -5.77
CA THR A 62 6.61 -13.07 -6.86
C THR A 62 6.82 -14.51 -7.28
N LEU A 63 5.79 -15.34 -7.14
CA LEU A 63 5.78 -16.75 -7.52
C LEU A 63 4.86 -16.96 -8.72
N LEU A 64 5.17 -17.97 -9.54
CA LEU A 64 4.30 -18.44 -10.62
C LEU A 64 3.47 -19.62 -10.11
N ASP A 65 2.18 -19.61 -10.44
CA ASP A 65 1.31 -20.76 -10.23
C ASP A 65 1.42 -21.78 -11.39
N GLU A 66 0.72 -22.92 -11.25
CA GLU A 66 0.69 -23.99 -12.25
C GLU A 66 0.12 -23.54 -13.62
N GLN A 67 -0.55 -22.39 -13.66
CA GLN A 67 -1.21 -21.81 -14.82
C GLN A 67 -0.42 -20.61 -15.37
N ASN A 68 0.83 -20.41 -14.94
CA ASN A 68 1.69 -19.27 -15.27
C ASN A 68 1.13 -17.89 -14.84
N GLN A 69 0.24 -17.82 -13.86
CA GLN A 69 -0.18 -16.58 -13.23
C GLN A 69 0.77 -16.23 -12.09
N THR A 70 0.99 -14.94 -11.86
CA THR A 70 1.87 -14.46 -10.80
C THR A 70 1.07 -14.17 -9.53
N THR A 71 1.53 -14.70 -8.39
CA THR A 71 1.07 -14.31 -7.06
C THR A 71 2.22 -13.67 -6.30
N GLN A 72 1.98 -12.53 -5.66
CA GLN A 72 2.94 -11.88 -4.79
C GLN A 72 2.67 -12.28 -3.35
N ILE A 73 3.74 -12.61 -2.63
CA ILE A 73 3.75 -12.78 -1.18
C ILE A 73 4.54 -11.61 -0.59
N ASP A 74 3.91 -10.85 0.31
CA ASP A 74 4.52 -9.66 0.92
C ASP A 74 5.81 -10.02 1.68
N HIS A 75 5.75 -11.04 2.56
CA HIS A 75 6.91 -11.47 3.34
C HIS A 75 6.95 -12.98 3.57
N ILE A 76 8.13 -13.57 3.36
CA ILE A 76 8.45 -14.95 3.75
C ILE A 76 9.56 -14.90 4.81
N LEU A 77 9.26 -15.36 6.02
CA LEU A 77 10.20 -15.47 7.11
C LEU A 77 10.65 -16.92 7.27
N LEU A 78 11.93 -17.17 7.02
CA LEU A 78 12.61 -18.42 7.31
C LEU A 78 13.07 -18.39 8.77
N SER A 79 12.73 -19.43 9.52
CA SER A 79 12.96 -19.54 10.97
C SER A 79 13.40 -20.97 11.32
N PRO A 80 14.09 -21.20 12.46
CA PRO A 80 14.37 -22.55 12.96
C PRO A 80 13.11 -23.38 13.23
N PHE A 81 11.94 -22.73 13.34
CA PHE A 81 10.67 -23.38 13.61
C PHE A 81 9.83 -23.63 12.35
N GLY A 82 10.27 -23.17 11.18
CA GLY A 82 9.58 -23.36 9.90
C GLY A 82 9.55 -22.10 9.02
N ILE A 83 8.60 -22.08 8.08
CA ILE A 83 8.40 -20.99 7.12
C ILE A 83 7.11 -20.27 7.50
N PHE A 84 7.20 -18.96 7.73
CA PHE A 84 6.04 -18.11 7.98
C PHE A 84 5.78 -17.23 6.76
N VAL A 85 4.54 -17.28 6.26
CA VAL A 85 4.03 -16.41 5.20
C VAL A 85 3.23 -15.31 5.88
N ILE A 86 3.66 -14.05 5.70
CA ILE A 86 3.04 -12.90 6.36
C ILE A 86 2.51 -11.97 5.27
N GLU A 87 1.19 -11.81 5.28
CA GLU A 87 0.46 -10.88 4.40
C GLU A 87 0.17 -9.58 5.16
N THR A 88 0.44 -8.43 4.55
CA THR A 88 0.28 -7.13 5.20
C THR A 88 -0.97 -6.41 4.72
N LYS A 89 -1.96 -6.26 5.62
CA LYS A 89 -3.18 -5.49 5.37
C LYS A 89 -3.23 -4.26 6.28
N ASN A 90 -2.75 -3.11 5.80
CA ASN A 90 -2.81 -1.84 6.53
C ASN A 90 -4.17 -1.13 6.38
N TYR A 91 -5.24 -1.84 6.74
CA TYR A 91 -6.62 -1.35 6.71
C TYR A 91 -7.22 -1.38 8.11
N LYS A 92 -8.20 -0.51 8.37
CA LYS A 92 -9.01 -0.54 9.59
C LYS A 92 -10.36 -1.16 9.25
N GLY A 93 -10.84 -2.07 10.09
CA GLY A 93 -12.14 -2.73 9.90
C GLY A 93 -12.12 -4.19 10.30
N TRP A 94 -13.14 -4.92 9.88
CA TRP A 94 -13.27 -6.35 10.11
C TRP A 94 -12.81 -7.12 8.88
N ILE A 95 -12.05 -8.19 9.10
CA ILE A 95 -11.75 -9.18 8.05
C ILE A 95 -12.91 -10.18 8.07
N SER A 96 -13.62 -10.28 6.95
CA SER A 96 -14.75 -11.20 6.79
C SER A 96 -14.53 -12.06 5.55
N GLY A 97 -14.80 -13.36 5.66
CA GLY A 97 -14.70 -14.33 4.58
C GLY A 97 -14.76 -15.75 5.14
N SER A 98 -15.23 -16.70 4.35
CA SER A 98 -15.11 -18.14 4.68
C SER A 98 -13.96 -18.79 3.92
N GLU A 99 -13.44 -19.91 4.42
CA GLU A 99 -12.27 -20.62 3.87
C GLU A 99 -12.37 -20.93 2.37
N ARG A 100 -13.59 -21.05 1.84
CA ARG A 100 -13.86 -21.38 0.43
C ARG A 100 -14.57 -20.26 -0.33
N GLN A 101 -14.67 -19.08 0.26
CA GLN A 101 -15.31 -17.94 -0.39
C GLN A 101 -14.41 -17.45 -1.53
N LYS A 102 -14.93 -17.50 -2.75
CA LYS A 102 -14.27 -16.87 -3.90
C LYS A 102 -14.41 -15.34 -3.79
N ASN A 103 -13.30 -14.64 -4.05
CA ASN A 103 -13.24 -13.19 -4.21
C ASN A 103 -13.78 -12.77 -5.59
#